data_AF-A0A955RUK6-F1
#
_entry.id   AF-A0A955RUK6-F1
#
_cell.length_a   1.000
_cell.length_b   1.000
_cell.length_c   1.000
_cell.angle_alpha   90.00
_cell.angle_beta   90.00
_cell.angle_gamma   90.00
#
_symmetry.space_group_name_H-M   'P 1'
#
loop_
_entity.id
_entity.type
_entity.pdbx_description
1 polymer ?
#
loop_
_entity_poly.entity_id
_entity_poly.type
_entity_poly.pdbx_seq_one_letter_code
_entity_poly.pdbx_strand_id
1 'polypeptide(L)'
;MKSHTYIISEIASTHEGDYAYLRSLIKDVASTGADAIKFQIFRAEEVVDPAHPDFGDLERYQFTAGQWSELIMLAREYALDVWVVSSGDFSRTVIHENRDHIHGIELHASDVGNIVMLEFANECGKPMILSCAGATLSEIIEALDVLDKDRQIILMHGFQGYPTHLDDLNIGRIRSLKKTFPFHIGFADHISGDHPMSVLSPLLAVGAGADVVEKHITRNRAEKRDDYFSSLDPQDFKRMVELLRQSDAALGTELFRFSEAEIKYRRDMKKKIKVMQPIAPGEVIRRGQVAFVRNAEGTEPVSFGSIQHKPVKTALIPGTFLRESHLRNEVGVFVNARLHSTRLPRKALKPFYGGMTTIEYLLKRLTSYSGDIGRIVFATSTEEEDAPLVDCARNIGVDFLRGDPLDIMLRMLQVVDQFGFTTLVRVTGDDILVSGEYIEKALEYHFERNLEYTRIAGLAYGAECEIIDTSMLKRIYPHVVHKKDTEYLTWFLDGSGVCKTDIMQARQEDQRPDYRLTLDYQEDFDLMRDLVEQCHPKIEQFYIPLTMINQYLDGTHLNVPHTDAWQKISREDIDVSLNYQFERAAR
;
A
#
# COMPACT_ATOMS: atom_id res chain seq x y z
N MET A 1 8.75 -13.00 0.18
CA MET A 1 10.18 -12.84 0.53
C MET A 1 10.32 -11.94 1.75
N LYS A 2 11.46 -11.99 2.44
CA LYS A 2 11.73 -11.17 3.65
C LYS A 2 11.67 -9.68 3.31
N SER A 3 11.50 -8.81 4.32
CA SER A 3 11.42 -7.34 4.17
C SER A 3 12.74 -6.66 3.75
N HIS A 4 13.69 -7.40 3.19
CA HIS A 4 15.02 -6.96 2.82
C HIS A 4 15.44 -7.59 1.49
N THR A 5 16.38 -6.95 0.80
CA THR A 5 16.95 -7.44 -0.46
C THR A 5 17.49 -8.87 -0.30
N TYR A 6 17.09 -9.81 -1.17
CA TYR A 6 17.59 -11.18 -1.11
C TYR A 6 18.94 -11.30 -1.84
N ILE A 7 19.98 -11.81 -1.17
CA ILE A 7 21.35 -11.81 -1.71
C ILE A 7 21.83 -13.23 -2.00
N ILE A 8 22.14 -13.49 -3.27
CA ILE A 8 22.65 -14.76 -3.80
C ILE A 8 24.15 -14.63 -4.05
N SER A 9 24.90 -15.57 -3.47
CA SER A 9 26.33 -15.75 -3.73
C SER A 9 26.51 -16.76 -4.86
N GLU A 10 26.88 -16.30 -6.05
CA GLU A 10 27.10 -17.17 -7.20
C GLU A 10 28.51 -17.75 -7.15
N ILE A 11 28.60 -19.08 -7.21
CA ILE A 11 29.88 -19.78 -7.20
C ILE A 11 30.44 -19.92 -8.63
N ALA A 12 29.54 -20.12 -9.60
CA ALA A 12 29.88 -20.46 -10.98
C ALA A 12 30.96 -21.56 -11.03
N SER A 13 32.02 -21.38 -11.82
CA SER A 13 33.08 -22.39 -12.00
C SER A 13 34.36 -22.13 -11.20
N THR A 14 34.36 -21.19 -10.24
CA THR A 14 35.57 -20.80 -9.48
C THR A 14 36.19 -21.95 -8.66
N HIS A 15 35.46 -23.04 -8.45
CA HIS A 15 35.99 -24.24 -7.81
C HIS A 15 36.93 -25.05 -8.72
N GLU A 16 36.82 -24.94 -10.04
CA GLU A 16 37.68 -25.64 -11.02
C GLU A 16 37.77 -27.17 -10.82
N GLY A 17 36.71 -27.79 -10.29
CA GLY A 17 36.69 -29.21 -9.93
C GLY A 17 37.41 -29.56 -8.61
N ASP A 18 37.87 -28.57 -7.84
CA ASP A 18 38.45 -28.76 -6.52
C ASP A 18 37.37 -28.82 -5.43
N TYR A 19 37.05 -30.05 -5.02
CA TYR A 19 36.04 -30.33 -4.00
C TYR A 19 36.38 -29.72 -2.63
N ALA A 20 37.65 -29.72 -2.23
CA ALA A 20 38.07 -29.19 -0.93
C ALA A 20 37.99 -27.65 -0.91
N TYR A 21 38.31 -27.03 -2.05
CA TYR A 21 38.14 -25.60 -2.24
C TYR A 21 36.67 -25.19 -2.11
N LEU A 22 35.75 -25.86 -2.83
CA LEU A 22 34.33 -25.51 -2.78
C LEU A 22 33.73 -25.68 -1.37
N ARG A 23 34.07 -26.75 -0.66
CA ARG A 23 33.68 -26.92 0.76
C ARG A 23 34.13 -25.77 1.64
N SER A 24 35.31 -25.21 1.37
CA SER A 24 35.83 -24.08 2.13
C SER A 24 35.14 -22.78 1.72
N LEU A 25 34.88 -22.58 0.43
CA LEU A 25 34.15 -21.41 -0.08
C LEU A 25 32.71 -21.34 0.48
N ILE A 26 32.02 -22.48 0.64
CA ILE A 26 30.69 -22.52 1.30
C ILE A 26 30.76 -21.91 2.71
N LYS A 27 31.83 -22.20 3.47
CA LYS A 27 32.04 -21.64 4.82
C LYS A 27 32.33 -20.15 4.77
N ASP A 28 33.13 -19.72 3.79
CA ASP A 28 33.46 -18.32 3.60
C ASP A 28 32.19 -17.52 3.27
N VAL A 29 31.33 -18.03 2.36
CA VAL A 29 30.01 -17.46 2.03
C VAL A 29 29.14 -17.31 3.28
N ALA A 30 29.03 -18.36 4.09
CA ALA A 30 28.23 -18.34 5.32
C ALA A 30 28.67 -17.22 6.29
N SER A 31 29.95 -16.84 6.28
CA SER A 31 30.50 -15.78 7.13
C SER A 31 30.18 -14.35 6.64
N THR A 32 29.71 -14.20 5.39
CA THR A 32 29.41 -12.89 4.78
C THR A 32 28.02 -12.34 5.15
N GLY A 33 27.09 -13.21 5.56
CA GLY A 33 25.68 -12.85 5.80
C GLY A 33 24.78 -12.89 4.56
N ALA A 34 25.24 -13.50 3.46
CA ALA A 34 24.41 -13.83 2.31
C ALA A 34 23.19 -14.68 2.70
N ASP A 35 22.08 -14.55 1.96
CA ASP A 35 20.89 -15.40 2.17
C ASP A 35 21.05 -16.75 1.48
N ALA A 36 21.71 -16.76 0.33
CA ALA A 36 21.76 -17.89 -0.57
C ALA A 36 23.14 -18.12 -1.16
N ILE A 37 23.34 -19.37 -1.57
CA ILE A 37 24.44 -19.82 -2.41
C ILE A 37 23.86 -20.52 -3.64
N LYS A 38 24.46 -20.27 -4.79
CA LYS A 38 24.05 -20.86 -6.06
C LYS A 38 25.14 -21.72 -6.67
N PHE A 39 24.75 -22.89 -7.14
CA PHE A 39 25.63 -23.87 -7.78
C PHE A 39 25.22 -24.10 -9.23
N GLN A 40 26.21 -24.17 -10.11
CA GLN A 40 26.03 -24.64 -11.47
C GLN A 40 26.35 -26.14 -11.51
N ILE A 41 25.32 -26.96 -11.74
CA ILE A 41 25.45 -28.41 -11.79
C ILE A 41 25.26 -28.84 -13.23
N PHE A 42 26.27 -29.46 -13.83
CA PHE A 42 26.23 -29.83 -15.25
C PHE A 42 27.11 -31.04 -15.57
N ARG A 43 26.87 -31.62 -16.75
CA ARG A 43 27.87 -32.36 -17.53
C ARG A 43 28.34 -31.52 -18.71
N ALA A 44 29.63 -31.60 -19.06
CA ALA A 44 30.21 -30.73 -20.08
C ALA A 44 29.48 -30.86 -21.43
N GLU A 45 29.11 -32.08 -21.79
CA GLU A 45 28.35 -32.43 -23.00
C GLU A 45 26.89 -31.94 -23.01
N GLU A 46 26.34 -31.56 -21.85
CA GLU A 46 25.00 -30.96 -21.76
C GLU A 46 25.05 -29.45 -21.98
N VAL A 47 26.22 -28.81 -21.79
CA VAL A 47 26.38 -27.36 -21.88
C VAL A 47 26.96 -26.95 -23.23
N VAL A 48 27.98 -27.66 -23.71
CA VAL A 48 28.67 -27.33 -24.97
C VAL A 48 28.99 -28.59 -25.79
N ASP A 49 29.10 -28.42 -27.11
CA ASP A 49 29.57 -29.48 -28.00
C ASP A 49 31.02 -29.90 -27.65
N PRO A 50 31.41 -31.18 -27.79
CA PRO A 50 32.78 -31.63 -27.55
C PRO A 50 33.87 -30.90 -28.35
N ALA A 51 33.53 -30.28 -29.49
CA ALA A 51 34.44 -29.44 -30.26
C ALA A 51 34.56 -27.99 -29.75
N HIS A 52 33.76 -27.59 -28.75
CA HIS A 52 33.81 -26.26 -28.17
C HIS A 52 35.13 -26.05 -27.41
N PRO A 53 35.79 -24.88 -27.52
CA PRO A 53 37.06 -24.61 -26.84
C PRO A 53 37.05 -24.88 -25.33
N ASP A 54 35.91 -24.59 -24.68
CA ASP A 54 35.77 -24.69 -23.23
C ASP A 54 35.43 -26.10 -22.73
N PHE A 55 35.12 -27.06 -23.62
CA PHE A 55 34.69 -28.41 -23.23
C PHE A 55 35.69 -29.08 -22.29
N GLY A 56 36.99 -28.98 -22.60
CA GLY A 56 38.04 -29.61 -21.79
C GLY A 56 38.20 -28.99 -20.40
N ASP A 57 37.82 -27.73 -20.20
CA ASP A 57 37.84 -27.07 -18.89
C ASP A 57 36.61 -27.46 -18.10
N LEU A 58 35.42 -27.37 -18.72
CA LEU A 58 34.15 -27.83 -18.14
C LEU A 58 34.21 -29.30 -17.73
N GLU A 59 34.86 -30.17 -18.51
CA GLU A 59 35.00 -31.59 -18.19
C GLU A 59 35.75 -31.79 -16.86
N ARG A 60 36.78 -30.99 -16.59
CA ARG A 60 37.59 -31.06 -15.36
C ARG A 60 36.85 -30.51 -14.14
N TYR A 61 35.87 -29.62 -14.35
CA TYR A 61 35.17 -28.93 -13.25
C TYR A 61 34.07 -29.77 -12.61
N GLN A 62 33.73 -30.90 -13.21
CA GLN A 62 32.59 -31.72 -12.83
C GLN A 62 32.79 -32.44 -11.49
N PHE A 63 31.68 -32.57 -10.74
CA PHE A 63 31.58 -33.45 -9.58
C PHE A 63 30.65 -34.64 -9.83
N THR A 64 30.74 -35.64 -8.97
CA THR A 64 29.77 -36.75 -8.92
C THR A 64 28.47 -36.31 -8.24
N ALA A 65 27.37 -37.03 -8.48
CA ALA A 65 26.08 -36.75 -7.81
C ALA A 65 26.22 -36.79 -6.28
N GLY A 66 26.95 -37.77 -5.74
CA GLY A 66 27.19 -37.87 -4.29
C GLY A 66 27.96 -36.68 -3.72
N GLN A 67 28.97 -36.17 -4.43
CA GLN A 67 29.68 -34.96 -4.01
C GLN A 67 28.76 -33.73 -4.02
N TRP A 68 27.90 -33.58 -5.03
CA TRP A 68 26.92 -32.49 -5.04
C TRP A 68 25.93 -32.60 -3.89
N SER A 69 25.40 -33.79 -3.60
CA SER A 69 24.52 -34.01 -2.44
C SER A 69 25.20 -33.59 -1.13
N GLU A 70 26.48 -33.94 -0.94
CA GLU A 70 27.26 -33.50 0.23
C GLU A 70 27.42 -31.98 0.31
N LEU A 71 27.69 -31.31 -0.81
CA LEU A 71 27.87 -29.84 -0.86
C LEU A 71 26.56 -29.10 -0.61
N ILE A 72 25.45 -29.60 -1.17
CA ILE A 72 24.09 -29.06 -0.95
C ILE A 72 23.73 -29.18 0.53
N MET A 73 23.94 -30.34 1.14
CA MET A 73 23.70 -30.53 2.58
C MET A 73 24.58 -29.61 3.42
N LEU A 74 25.87 -29.47 3.08
CA LEU A 74 26.80 -28.58 3.79
C LEU A 74 26.33 -27.12 3.74
N ALA A 75 25.88 -26.63 2.58
CA ALA A 75 25.33 -25.28 2.47
C ALA A 75 24.09 -25.08 3.37
N ARG A 76 23.21 -26.09 3.43
CA ARG A 76 22.04 -26.08 4.34
C ARG A 76 22.42 -26.12 5.81
N GLU A 77 23.48 -26.84 6.18
CA GLU A 77 24.01 -26.84 7.56
C GLU A 77 24.44 -25.43 8.02
N TYR A 78 24.92 -24.60 7.09
CA TYR A 78 25.24 -23.19 7.32
C TYR A 78 24.04 -22.24 7.18
N ALA A 79 22.81 -22.77 7.09
CA ALA A 79 21.57 -22.02 6.95
C ALA A 79 21.50 -21.13 5.69
N LEU A 80 22.22 -21.49 4.62
CA LEU A 80 22.10 -20.85 3.32
C LEU A 80 20.95 -21.50 2.54
N ASP A 81 20.16 -20.69 1.83
CA ASP A 81 19.30 -21.21 0.78
C ASP A 81 20.14 -21.68 -0.40
N VAL A 82 19.80 -22.84 -0.96
CA VAL A 82 20.54 -23.44 -2.07
C VAL A 82 19.74 -23.28 -3.34
N TRP A 83 20.33 -22.55 -4.30
CA TRP A 83 19.85 -22.43 -5.66
C TRP A 83 20.70 -23.29 -6.59
N VAL A 84 20.06 -23.95 -7.56
CA VAL A 84 20.76 -24.78 -8.55
C VAL A 84 20.40 -24.30 -9.93
N VAL A 85 21.42 -23.95 -10.72
CA VAL A 85 21.27 -23.77 -12.17
C VAL A 85 21.11 -25.15 -12.80
N SER A 86 19.98 -25.36 -13.48
CA SER A 86 19.73 -26.62 -14.18
C SER A 86 20.23 -26.52 -15.62
N SER A 87 21.11 -27.43 -16.02
CA SER A 87 21.77 -27.42 -17.33
C SER A 87 21.51 -28.68 -18.17
N GLY A 88 20.85 -29.70 -17.62
CA GLY A 88 20.60 -30.94 -18.36
C GLY A 88 20.08 -32.09 -17.49
N ASP A 89 20.12 -33.32 -18.01
CA ASP A 89 19.57 -34.49 -17.31
C ASP A 89 20.34 -34.84 -16.03
N PHE A 90 21.64 -34.58 -16.00
CA PHE A 90 22.44 -34.77 -14.79
C PHE A 90 22.01 -33.83 -13.66
N SER A 91 21.81 -32.54 -13.96
CA SER A 91 21.34 -31.58 -12.94
C SER A 91 19.94 -31.92 -12.45
N ARG A 92 19.05 -32.36 -13.35
CA ARG A 92 17.70 -32.85 -12.99
C ARG A 92 17.76 -34.00 -11.99
N THR A 93 18.65 -34.96 -12.22
CA THR A 93 18.86 -36.09 -11.30
C THR A 93 19.29 -35.61 -9.91
N VAL A 94 20.30 -34.75 -9.86
CA VAL A 94 20.80 -34.19 -8.58
C VAL A 94 19.71 -33.38 -7.86
N ILE A 95 18.93 -32.59 -8.60
CA ILE A 95 17.81 -31.81 -8.06
C ILE A 95 16.75 -32.72 -7.45
N HIS A 96 16.37 -33.81 -8.15
CA HIS A 96 15.38 -34.76 -7.65
C HIS A 96 15.85 -35.48 -6.38
N GLU A 97 17.09 -35.94 -6.35
CA GLU A 97 17.67 -36.65 -5.19
C GLU A 97 17.80 -35.75 -3.96
N ASN A 98 17.94 -34.43 -4.14
CA ASN A 98 18.17 -33.46 -3.07
C ASN A 98 17.02 -32.45 -2.91
N ARG A 99 15.81 -32.80 -3.38
CA ARG A 99 14.67 -31.86 -3.48
C ARG A 99 14.35 -31.13 -2.17
N ASP A 100 14.48 -31.79 -1.02
CA ASP A 100 14.16 -31.19 0.28
C ASP A 100 15.23 -30.20 0.77
N HIS A 101 16.42 -30.23 0.18
CA HIS A 101 17.54 -29.37 0.53
C HIS A 101 17.75 -28.23 -0.48
N ILE A 102 17.06 -28.24 -1.61
CA ILE A 102 17.11 -27.19 -2.63
C ILE A 102 15.96 -26.21 -2.40
N HIS A 103 16.31 -24.93 -2.30
CA HIS A 103 15.35 -23.84 -2.15
C HIS A 103 14.63 -23.57 -3.46
N GLY A 104 15.39 -23.38 -4.54
CA GLY A 104 14.86 -23.02 -5.85
C GLY A 104 15.82 -23.42 -6.97
N ILE A 105 15.34 -23.26 -8.19
CA ILE A 105 16.12 -23.55 -9.40
C ILE A 105 16.28 -22.29 -10.23
N GLU A 106 17.38 -22.20 -10.97
CA GLU A 106 17.59 -21.18 -11.98
C GLU A 106 17.65 -21.81 -13.37
N LEU A 107 17.02 -21.15 -14.33
CA LEU A 107 17.23 -21.37 -15.75
C LEU A 107 18.11 -20.23 -16.28
N HIS A 108 19.25 -20.62 -16.86
CA HIS A 108 20.18 -19.69 -17.47
C HIS A 108 19.53 -19.02 -18.69
N ALA A 109 20.06 -17.86 -19.10
CA ALA A 109 19.48 -17.10 -20.22
C ALA A 109 19.50 -17.83 -21.57
N SER A 110 20.39 -18.81 -21.73
CA SER A 110 20.41 -19.74 -22.87
C SER A 110 19.13 -20.58 -22.97
N ASP A 111 18.44 -20.81 -21.86
CA ASP A 111 17.28 -21.68 -21.75
C ASP A 111 15.95 -20.92 -21.77
N VAL A 112 15.96 -19.60 -22.03
CA VAL A 112 14.73 -18.80 -22.09
C VAL A 112 13.73 -19.33 -23.13
N GLY A 113 14.22 -19.86 -24.26
CA GLY A 113 13.40 -20.51 -25.29
C GLY A 113 13.37 -22.04 -25.20
N ASN A 114 13.99 -22.64 -24.17
CA ASN A 114 14.10 -24.09 -24.05
C ASN A 114 12.88 -24.66 -23.32
N ILE A 115 11.82 -24.96 -24.07
CA ILE A 115 10.55 -25.48 -23.54
C ILE A 115 10.75 -26.70 -22.63
N VAL A 116 11.68 -27.60 -22.99
CA VAL A 116 11.95 -28.82 -22.22
C VAL A 116 12.50 -28.50 -20.83
N MET A 117 13.28 -27.42 -20.69
CA MET A 117 13.79 -26.96 -19.39
C MET A 117 12.75 -26.14 -18.61
N LEU A 118 11.93 -25.36 -19.30
CA LEU A 118 10.81 -24.63 -18.70
C LEU A 118 9.77 -25.58 -18.09
N GLU A 119 9.42 -26.66 -18.80
CA GLU A 119 8.51 -27.69 -18.31
C GLU A 119 9.09 -28.43 -17.09
N PHE A 120 10.38 -28.79 -17.13
CA PHE A 120 11.06 -29.37 -15.97
C PHE A 120 11.05 -28.43 -14.76
N ALA A 121 11.22 -27.11 -14.98
CA ALA A 121 11.15 -26.15 -13.90
C ALA A 121 9.76 -26.12 -13.23
N ASN A 122 8.70 -26.30 -14.01
CA ASN A 122 7.36 -26.53 -13.48
C ASN A 122 7.25 -27.86 -12.71
N GLU A 123 7.84 -28.94 -13.17
CA GLU A 123 7.78 -30.23 -12.45
C GLU A 123 8.46 -30.18 -11.07
N CYS A 124 9.50 -29.37 -10.92
CA CYS A 124 10.26 -29.23 -9.67
C CYS A 124 9.40 -28.75 -8.48
N GLY A 125 8.33 -27.99 -8.72
CA GLY A 125 7.46 -27.48 -7.65
C GLY A 125 8.13 -26.44 -6.73
N LYS A 126 9.17 -25.74 -7.20
CA LYS A 126 10.00 -24.83 -6.40
C LYS A 126 9.97 -23.40 -6.98
N PRO A 127 10.33 -22.37 -6.20
CA PRO A 127 10.67 -21.04 -6.72
C PRO A 127 11.68 -21.12 -7.86
N MET A 128 11.55 -20.21 -8.83
CA MET A 128 12.40 -20.20 -10.02
C MET A 128 12.98 -18.82 -10.32
N ILE A 129 14.24 -18.81 -10.73
CA ILE A 129 14.90 -17.68 -11.37
C ILE A 129 14.92 -17.96 -12.87
N LEU A 130 14.46 -17.00 -13.67
CA LEU A 130 14.63 -17.00 -15.12
C LEU A 130 15.59 -15.86 -15.47
N SER A 131 16.78 -16.22 -15.92
CA SER A 131 17.76 -15.24 -16.38
C SER A 131 17.39 -14.70 -17.75
N CYS A 132 17.26 -13.37 -17.87
CA CYS A 132 16.76 -12.70 -19.09
C CYS A 132 17.87 -11.97 -19.86
N ALA A 133 19.13 -12.34 -19.64
CA ALA A 133 20.28 -11.75 -20.33
C ALA A 133 20.13 -11.87 -21.85
N GLY A 134 20.15 -10.74 -22.56
CA GLY A 134 20.06 -10.72 -24.03
C GLY A 134 18.69 -11.12 -24.61
N ALA A 135 17.72 -11.54 -23.78
CA ALA A 135 16.39 -11.93 -24.24
C ALA A 135 15.57 -10.72 -24.69
N THR A 136 14.85 -10.88 -25.78
CA THR A 136 13.81 -9.95 -26.22
C THR A 136 12.60 -10.03 -25.28
N LEU A 137 11.80 -8.95 -25.25
CA LEU A 137 10.54 -8.97 -24.50
C LEU A 137 9.61 -10.12 -24.94
N SER A 138 9.62 -10.47 -26.24
CA SER A 138 8.81 -11.56 -26.78
C SER A 138 9.24 -12.92 -26.22
N GLU A 139 10.55 -13.19 -26.17
CA GLU A 139 11.08 -14.46 -25.62
C GLU A 139 10.76 -14.60 -24.13
N ILE A 140 10.85 -13.50 -23.37
CA ILE A 140 10.48 -13.51 -21.95
C ILE A 140 8.99 -13.85 -21.79
N ILE A 141 8.10 -13.25 -22.61
CA ILE A 141 6.66 -13.54 -22.56
C ILE A 141 6.38 -15.00 -22.93
N GLU A 142 7.03 -15.51 -23.98
CA GLU A 142 6.89 -16.90 -24.42
C GLU A 142 7.32 -17.89 -23.33
N ALA A 143 8.45 -17.64 -22.67
CA ALA A 143 8.89 -18.43 -21.53
C ALA A 143 7.86 -18.42 -20.40
N LEU A 144 7.36 -17.23 -20.05
CA LEU A 144 6.37 -17.06 -19.00
C LEU A 144 5.02 -17.72 -19.31
N ASP A 145 4.65 -17.87 -20.58
CA ASP A 145 3.42 -18.57 -20.97
C ASP A 145 3.49 -20.09 -20.77
N VAL A 146 4.70 -20.65 -20.71
CA VAL A 146 4.94 -22.05 -20.33
C VAL A 146 5.01 -22.22 -18.81
N LEU A 147 5.63 -21.25 -18.11
CA LEU A 147 5.85 -21.31 -16.67
C LEU A 147 4.55 -21.17 -15.86
N ASP A 148 4.48 -21.88 -14.74
CA ASP A 148 3.39 -21.78 -13.76
C ASP A 148 3.48 -20.46 -12.99
N LYS A 149 2.67 -19.48 -13.43
CA LYS A 149 2.66 -18.09 -12.92
C LYS A 149 2.16 -17.96 -11.48
N ASP A 150 1.50 -18.99 -10.93
CA ASP A 150 1.08 -19.02 -9.52
C ASP A 150 2.27 -19.27 -8.57
N ARG A 151 3.45 -19.57 -9.14
CA ARG A 151 4.70 -19.74 -8.39
C ARG A 151 5.49 -18.47 -8.26
N GLN A 152 6.42 -18.48 -7.31
CA GLN A 152 7.38 -17.40 -7.16
C GLN A 152 8.40 -17.45 -8.31
N ILE A 153 8.21 -16.57 -9.29
CA ILE A 153 9.13 -16.32 -10.41
C ILE A 153 9.97 -15.07 -10.11
N ILE A 154 11.27 -15.15 -10.34
CA ILE A 154 12.21 -14.03 -10.31
C ILE A 154 12.78 -13.85 -11.71
N LEU A 155 12.60 -12.67 -12.31
CA LEU A 155 13.24 -12.32 -13.59
C LEU A 155 14.59 -11.65 -13.32
N MET A 156 15.69 -12.26 -13.75
CA MET A 156 17.04 -11.75 -13.48
C MET A 156 17.55 -10.89 -14.65
N HIS A 157 17.87 -9.62 -14.38
CA HIS A 157 18.53 -8.73 -15.33
C HIS A 157 20.04 -8.67 -15.07
N GLY A 158 20.84 -8.63 -16.14
CA GLY A 158 22.30 -8.60 -16.07
C GLY A 158 22.90 -9.74 -16.88
N PHE A 159 24.16 -9.60 -17.28
CA PHE A 159 24.87 -10.60 -18.05
C PHE A 159 26.38 -10.50 -17.79
N GLN A 160 27.11 -11.58 -18.04
CA GLN A 160 28.57 -11.60 -17.91
C GLN A 160 29.25 -11.31 -19.25
N GLY A 161 30.03 -10.21 -19.30
CA GLY A 161 30.85 -9.80 -20.44
C GLY A 161 32.36 -9.95 -20.24
N TYR A 162 32.80 -10.66 -19.18
CA TYR A 162 34.20 -10.97 -18.84
C TYR A 162 35.21 -9.78 -18.81
N PRO A 163 35.07 -8.80 -17.90
CA PRO A 163 33.89 -8.47 -17.09
C PRO A 163 32.99 -7.47 -17.83
N THR A 164 31.74 -7.33 -17.38
CA THR A 164 30.78 -6.40 -17.99
C THR A 164 31.20 -4.94 -17.76
N HIS A 165 31.17 -4.12 -18.82
CA HIS A 165 31.44 -2.69 -18.70
C HIS A 165 30.28 -1.97 -17.98
N LEU A 166 30.57 -0.86 -17.31
CA LEU A 166 29.56 -0.10 -16.56
C LEU A 166 28.39 0.37 -17.43
N ASP A 167 28.69 0.85 -18.64
CA ASP A 167 27.68 1.37 -19.57
C ASP A 167 26.75 0.26 -20.09
N ASP A 168 27.19 -1.00 -20.02
CA ASP A 168 26.43 -2.18 -20.45
C ASP A 168 25.52 -2.73 -19.34
N LEU A 169 25.71 -2.33 -18.08
CA LEU A 169 24.87 -2.79 -16.97
C LEU A 169 23.39 -2.46 -17.17
N ASN A 170 23.11 -1.30 -17.76
CA ASN A 170 21.77 -0.78 -18.02
C ASN A 170 20.75 -1.04 -16.88
N ILE A 171 21.13 -0.63 -15.65
CA ILE A 171 20.30 -0.81 -14.43
C ILE A 171 18.89 -0.22 -14.60
N GLY A 172 18.72 0.78 -15.47
CA GLY A 172 17.41 1.35 -15.81
C GLY A 172 16.39 0.31 -16.32
N ARG A 173 16.83 -0.81 -16.90
CA ARG A 173 15.96 -1.90 -17.37
C ARG A 173 15.19 -2.59 -16.22
N ILE A 174 15.73 -2.59 -15.01
CA ILE A 174 15.05 -3.12 -13.81
C ILE A 174 13.71 -2.43 -13.59
N ARG A 175 13.67 -1.09 -13.73
CA ARG A 175 12.42 -0.31 -13.62
C ARG A 175 11.42 -0.66 -14.70
N SER A 176 11.90 -0.93 -15.92
CA SER A 176 11.03 -1.34 -17.02
C SER A 176 10.42 -2.70 -16.72
N LEU A 177 11.23 -3.69 -16.31
CA LEU A 177 10.75 -5.02 -15.94
C LEU A 177 9.74 -4.98 -14.79
N LYS A 178 10.04 -4.21 -13.74
CA LYS A 178 9.16 -4.04 -12.56
C LYS A 178 7.79 -3.42 -12.92
N LYS A 179 7.74 -2.56 -13.94
CA LYS A 179 6.48 -1.97 -14.44
C LYS A 179 5.72 -2.90 -15.39
N THR A 180 6.45 -3.76 -16.12
CA THR A 180 5.86 -4.63 -17.15
C THR A 180 5.33 -5.93 -16.56
N PHE A 181 6.02 -6.49 -15.56
CA PHE A 181 5.71 -7.80 -15.01
C PHE A 181 5.40 -7.73 -13.51
N PRO A 182 4.42 -8.51 -13.01
CA PRO A 182 4.06 -8.56 -11.59
C PRO A 182 5.01 -9.44 -10.76
N PHE A 183 6.17 -9.81 -11.32
CA PHE A 183 7.14 -10.72 -10.71
C PHE A 183 8.23 -9.96 -9.95
N HIS A 184 8.97 -10.71 -9.13
CA HIS A 184 10.17 -10.18 -8.50
C HIS A 184 11.27 -9.98 -9.55
N ILE A 185 12.02 -8.88 -9.42
CA ILE A 185 13.08 -8.55 -10.37
C ILE A 185 14.43 -8.65 -9.67
N GLY A 186 15.33 -9.45 -10.23
CA GLY A 186 16.70 -9.60 -9.76
C GLY A 186 17.71 -8.83 -10.59
N PHE A 187 18.91 -8.64 -10.02
CA PHE A 187 20.07 -8.11 -10.71
C PHE A 187 21.30 -9.00 -10.51
N ALA A 188 21.85 -9.54 -11.61
CA ALA A 188 23.09 -10.31 -11.62
C ALA A 188 24.26 -9.43 -12.09
N ASP A 189 25.18 -9.14 -11.18
CA ASP A 189 26.23 -8.16 -11.40
C ASP A 189 27.58 -8.80 -11.74
N HIS A 190 28.06 -8.54 -12.96
CA HIS A 190 29.31 -9.11 -13.48
C HIS A 190 30.38 -8.07 -13.82
N ILE A 191 30.30 -6.86 -13.25
CA ILE A 191 31.42 -5.93 -13.36
C ILE A 191 32.64 -6.44 -12.59
N SER A 192 33.81 -5.96 -12.98
CA SER A 192 35.07 -6.39 -12.39
C SER A 192 35.09 -6.20 -10.88
N GLY A 193 35.50 -7.23 -10.14
CA GLY A 193 35.71 -7.15 -8.69
C GLY A 193 36.76 -6.10 -8.29
N ASP A 194 37.70 -5.76 -9.17
CA ASP A 194 38.70 -4.70 -8.95
C ASP A 194 38.11 -3.29 -9.06
N HIS A 195 36.93 -3.17 -9.69
CA HIS A 195 36.31 -1.88 -9.90
C HIS A 195 35.55 -1.46 -8.63
N PRO A 196 35.70 -0.23 -8.11
CA PRO A 196 35.01 0.22 -6.89
C PRO A 196 33.47 0.12 -6.95
N MET A 197 32.93 0.14 -8.17
CA MET A 197 31.49 -0.05 -8.38
C MET A 197 31.03 -1.47 -8.09
N SER A 198 31.89 -2.49 -8.01
CA SER A 198 31.50 -3.91 -7.81
C SER A 198 30.67 -4.15 -6.55
N VAL A 199 30.84 -3.29 -5.56
CA VAL A 199 30.06 -3.26 -4.32
C VAL A 199 28.87 -2.31 -4.43
N LEU A 200 28.93 -1.28 -5.28
CA LEU A 200 27.93 -0.19 -5.37
C LEU A 200 26.84 -0.41 -6.43
N SER A 201 27.13 -1.10 -7.55
CA SER A 201 26.12 -1.43 -8.57
C SER A 201 24.94 -2.23 -8.01
N PRO A 202 25.14 -3.20 -7.09
CA PRO A 202 24.03 -3.84 -6.38
C PRO A 202 23.11 -2.86 -5.67
N LEU A 203 23.66 -1.87 -4.95
CA LEU A 203 22.86 -0.85 -4.26
C LEU A 203 22.07 0.00 -5.26
N LEU A 204 22.68 0.36 -6.39
CA LEU A 204 22.00 1.09 -7.46
C LEU A 204 20.85 0.28 -8.07
N ALA A 205 21.02 -1.04 -8.19
CA ALA A 205 19.98 -1.94 -8.67
C ALA A 205 18.80 -2.04 -7.70
N VAL A 206 19.06 -2.16 -6.39
CA VAL A 206 17.99 -2.11 -5.38
C VAL A 206 17.27 -0.75 -5.41
N GLY A 207 18.01 0.35 -5.51
CA GLY A 207 17.41 1.69 -5.71
C GLY A 207 16.65 1.87 -7.03
N ALA A 208 16.83 0.95 -7.99
CA ALA A 208 16.05 0.87 -9.23
C ALA A 208 14.86 -0.10 -9.13
N GLY A 209 14.66 -0.77 -7.98
CA GLY A 209 13.54 -1.67 -7.71
C GLY A 209 13.87 -3.16 -7.78
N ALA A 210 15.15 -3.55 -7.76
CA ALA A 210 15.54 -4.95 -7.65
C ALA A 210 15.21 -5.51 -6.27
N ASP A 211 14.61 -6.68 -6.22
CA ASP A 211 14.30 -7.44 -5.00
C ASP A 211 15.42 -8.45 -4.65
N VAL A 212 16.18 -8.86 -5.67
CA VAL A 212 17.22 -9.88 -5.58
C VAL A 212 18.53 -9.33 -6.17
N VAL A 213 19.64 -9.61 -5.51
CA VAL A 213 20.99 -9.33 -6.01
C VAL A 213 21.77 -10.63 -6.08
N GLU A 214 22.42 -10.85 -7.20
CA GLU A 214 23.38 -11.93 -7.39
C GLU A 214 24.78 -11.37 -7.69
N LYS A 215 25.78 -11.92 -7.01
CA LYS A 215 27.18 -11.55 -7.21
C LYS A 215 28.06 -12.78 -7.11
N HIS A 216 29.07 -12.88 -7.98
CA HIS A 216 30.05 -13.95 -7.90
C HIS A 216 30.95 -13.78 -6.67
N ILE A 217 31.40 -14.90 -6.10
CA ILE A 217 32.33 -14.91 -4.97
C ILE A 217 33.42 -15.96 -5.16
N THR A 218 34.65 -15.60 -4.79
CA THR A 218 35.79 -16.51 -4.76
C THR A 218 36.52 -16.36 -3.42
N ARG A 219 37.33 -17.34 -3.00
CA ARG A 219 38.00 -17.27 -1.68
C ARG A 219 39.09 -16.21 -1.66
N ASN A 220 39.81 -16.09 -2.78
CA ASN A 220 40.94 -15.19 -2.92
C ASN A 220 41.11 -14.79 -4.39
N ARG A 221 40.80 -13.54 -4.72
CA ARG A 221 40.88 -13.04 -6.10
C ARG A 221 42.30 -13.07 -6.67
N ALA A 222 43.34 -13.06 -5.82
CA ALA A 222 44.72 -13.14 -6.28
C ALA A 222 45.08 -14.51 -6.88
N GLU A 223 44.31 -15.57 -6.59
CA GLU A 223 44.49 -16.90 -7.19
C GLU A 223 44.06 -16.94 -8.65
N LYS A 224 43.26 -15.96 -9.10
CA LYS A 224 42.78 -15.85 -10.48
C LYS A 224 42.17 -17.15 -11.04
N ARG A 225 41.47 -17.87 -10.18
CA ARG A 225 40.62 -19.00 -10.55
C ARG A 225 39.55 -18.56 -11.55
N ASP A 226 38.87 -19.52 -12.18
CA ASP A 226 37.78 -19.23 -13.09
C ASP A 226 36.74 -18.26 -12.49
N ASP A 227 36.17 -17.39 -13.33
CA ASP A 227 35.28 -16.29 -12.96
C ASP A 227 35.81 -15.25 -11.94
N TYR A 228 37.12 -15.20 -11.65
CA TYR A 228 37.66 -14.22 -10.69
C TYR A 228 37.43 -12.75 -11.11
N PHE A 229 37.23 -12.50 -12.41
CA PHE A 229 37.05 -11.16 -12.95
C PHE A 229 35.82 -10.48 -12.32
N SER A 230 34.68 -11.16 -12.27
CA SER A 230 33.40 -10.66 -11.71
C SER A 230 33.20 -11.01 -10.23
N SER A 231 34.02 -11.93 -9.69
CA SER A 231 33.97 -12.35 -8.29
C SER A 231 34.46 -11.28 -7.31
N LEU A 232 33.79 -11.17 -6.16
CA LEU A 232 34.32 -10.54 -4.95
C LEU A 232 35.04 -11.58 -4.08
N ASP A 233 35.94 -11.13 -3.20
CA ASP A 233 36.43 -11.96 -2.09
C ASP A 233 35.44 -11.90 -0.90
N PRO A 234 35.60 -12.73 0.14
CA PRO A 234 34.66 -12.75 1.27
C PRO A 234 34.59 -11.42 2.04
N GLN A 235 35.66 -10.63 2.05
CA GLN A 235 35.67 -9.35 2.75
C GLN A 235 34.84 -8.31 2.00
N ASP A 236 35.03 -8.18 0.69
CA ASP A 236 34.27 -7.24 -0.14
C ASP A 236 32.82 -7.70 -0.32
N PHE A 237 32.56 -9.00 -0.42
CA PHE A 237 31.21 -9.54 -0.46
C PHE A 237 30.45 -9.22 0.85
N LYS A 238 31.08 -9.44 2.01
CA LYS A 238 30.49 -9.06 3.30
C LYS A 238 30.19 -7.56 3.38
N ARG A 239 31.10 -6.71 2.89
CA ARG A 239 30.89 -5.27 2.83
C ARG A 239 29.68 -4.91 1.97
N MET A 240 29.50 -5.56 0.81
CA MET A 240 28.32 -5.40 -0.04
C MET A 240 27.04 -5.79 0.69
N VAL A 241 27.02 -6.94 1.36
CA VAL A 241 25.88 -7.39 2.18
C VAL A 241 25.52 -6.34 3.25
N GLU A 242 26.50 -5.89 4.03
CA GLU A 242 26.27 -4.90 5.10
C GLU A 242 25.70 -3.58 4.57
N LEU A 243 26.16 -3.13 3.41
CA LEU A 243 25.67 -1.93 2.75
C LEU A 243 24.25 -2.09 2.19
N LEU A 244 23.93 -3.24 1.59
CA LEU A 244 22.57 -3.55 1.11
C LEU A 244 21.57 -3.58 2.27
N ARG A 245 21.92 -4.22 3.39
CA ARG A 245 21.08 -4.26 4.60
C ARG A 245 20.83 -2.88 5.20
N GLN A 246 21.82 -1.99 5.17
CA GLN A 246 21.64 -0.59 5.59
C GLN A 246 20.79 0.21 4.59
N SER A 247 20.89 -0.10 3.30
CA SER A 247 20.15 0.58 2.24
C SER A 247 18.65 0.30 2.34
N ASP A 248 18.24 -0.91 2.74
CA ASP A 248 16.83 -1.26 2.95
C ASP A 248 16.17 -0.28 3.96
N ALA A 249 16.87 0.09 5.04
CA ALA A 249 16.38 1.07 6.01
C ALA A 249 16.31 2.50 5.45
N ALA A 250 17.21 2.85 4.52
CA ALA A 250 17.26 4.18 3.92
C ALA A 250 16.24 4.39 2.79
N LEU A 251 15.87 3.33 2.07
CA LEU A 251 14.85 3.36 1.02
C LEU A 251 13.46 3.64 1.59
N GLY A 252 13.18 3.11 2.79
CA GLY A 252 11.94 3.41 3.51
C GLY A 252 10.69 2.83 2.82
N THR A 253 9.63 3.64 2.72
CA THR A 253 8.35 3.23 2.13
C THR A 253 7.94 4.22 1.04
N GLU A 254 7.29 3.73 -0.01
CA GLU A 254 6.68 4.57 -1.05
C GLU A 254 5.39 5.25 -0.57
N LEU A 255 4.86 4.84 0.60
CA LEU A 255 3.68 5.45 1.18
C LEU A 255 3.98 6.87 1.67
N PHE A 256 3.09 7.80 1.34
CA PHE A 256 3.17 9.17 1.81
C PHE A 256 2.74 9.23 3.29
N ARG A 257 3.65 8.83 4.17
CA ARG A 257 3.52 8.81 5.63
C ARG A 257 4.75 9.46 6.23
N PHE A 258 4.53 10.33 7.19
CA PHE A 258 5.62 10.96 7.91
C PHE A 258 6.09 10.06 9.06
N SER A 259 7.40 9.95 9.20
CA SER A 259 8.04 9.51 10.44
C SER A 259 7.70 10.44 11.60
N GLU A 260 7.88 9.97 12.84
CA GLU A 260 7.70 10.82 14.04
C GLU A 260 8.60 12.07 14.00
N ALA A 261 9.82 11.93 13.45
CA ALA A 261 10.75 13.02 13.27
C ALA A 261 10.21 14.07 12.27
N GLU A 262 9.60 13.64 11.18
CA GLU A 262 8.95 14.54 10.20
C GLU A 262 7.71 15.22 10.76
N ILE A 263 6.86 14.50 11.52
CA ILE A 263 5.70 15.07 12.23
C ILE A 263 6.16 16.18 13.19
N LYS A 264 7.20 15.90 13.99
CA LYS A 264 7.80 16.89 14.90
C LYS A 264 8.37 18.09 14.12
N TYR A 265 9.13 17.84 13.05
CA TYR A 265 9.68 18.90 12.21
C TYR A 265 8.58 19.79 11.62
N ARG A 266 7.49 19.19 11.13
CA ARG A 266 6.33 19.89 10.60
C ARG A 266 5.73 20.82 11.65
N ARG A 267 5.44 20.31 12.85
CA ARG A 267 4.90 21.10 13.96
C ARG A 267 5.81 22.27 14.33
N ASP A 268 7.12 22.03 14.43
CA ASP A 268 8.08 23.02 14.92
C ASP A 268 8.42 24.09 13.85
N MET A 269 8.36 23.75 12.55
CA MET A 269 8.89 24.60 11.46
C MET A 269 7.84 25.25 10.56
N LYS A 270 6.61 24.71 10.48
CA LYS A 270 5.56 25.30 9.63
C LYS A 270 5.08 26.62 10.22
N LYS A 271 4.92 27.61 9.36
CA LYS A 271 4.38 28.93 9.72
C LYS A 271 2.87 28.88 9.74
N LYS A 272 2.27 29.62 10.67
CA LYS A 272 0.83 29.82 10.82
C LYS A 272 0.48 31.28 10.59
N ILE A 273 -0.79 31.51 10.29
CA ILE A 273 -1.32 32.84 9.98
C ILE A 273 -1.61 33.54 11.30
N LYS A 274 -0.90 34.65 11.55
CA LYS A 274 -1.11 35.55 12.68
C LYS A 274 -1.78 36.82 12.18
N VAL A 275 -2.88 37.22 12.81
CA VAL A 275 -3.58 38.46 12.53
C VAL A 275 -2.73 39.65 12.99
N MET A 276 -2.55 40.62 12.11
CA MET A 276 -1.74 41.82 12.33
C MET A 276 -2.58 43.09 12.43
N GLN A 277 -3.76 43.09 11.82
CA GLN A 277 -4.73 44.18 11.84
C GLN A 277 -6.10 43.60 12.19
N PRO A 278 -6.99 44.36 12.85
CA PRO A 278 -8.33 43.88 13.15
C PRO A 278 -9.09 43.52 11.87
N ILE A 279 -9.93 42.49 11.96
CA ILE A 279 -10.80 42.02 10.86
C ILE A 279 -12.21 41.84 11.42
N ALA A 280 -13.20 42.52 10.84
CA ALA A 280 -14.56 42.51 11.35
C ALA A 280 -15.32 41.23 10.94
N PRO A 281 -16.35 40.82 11.72
CA PRO A 281 -17.23 39.73 11.30
C PRO A 281 -17.85 40.01 9.93
N GLY A 282 -17.88 39.00 9.07
CA GLY A 282 -18.38 39.08 7.70
C GLY A 282 -17.36 39.59 6.67
N GLU A 283 -16.20 40.11 7.09
CA GLU A 283 -15.13 40.48 6.16
C GLU A 283 -14.34 39.25 5.69
N VAL A 284 -13.75 39.34 4.49
CA VAL A 284 -12.75 38.38 4.00
C VAL A 284 -11.35 38.86 4.33
N ILE A 285 -10.45 37.91 4.61
CA ILE A 285 -9.08 38.20 5.06
C ILE A 285 -8.23 38.69 3.89
N ARG A 286 -7.59 39.87 4.06
CA ARG A 286 -6.66 40.43 3.07
C ARG A 286 -5.22 40.11 3.44
N ARG A 287 -4.36 39.95 2.43
CA ARG A 287 -2.93 39.62 2.60
C ARG A 287 -2.18 40.57 3.55
N GLY A 288 -2.48 41.88 3.50
CA GLY A 288 -1.85 42.88 4.36
C GLY A 288 -2.28 42.85 5.83
N GLN A 289 -3.36 42.13 6.16
CA GLN A 289 -3.88 42.04 7.54
C GLN A 289 -3.26 40.89 8.32
N VAL A 290 -2.45 40.04 7.70
CA VAL A 290 -1.89 38.83 8.32
C VAL A 290 -0.39 38.68 8.05
N ALA A 291 0.28 37.94 8.93
CA ALA A 291 1.67 37.54 8.78
C ALA A 291 1.80 36.02 8.95
N PHE A 292 2.84 35.43 8.35
CA PHE A 292 3.15 34.02 8.49
C PHE A 292 4.34 33.85 9.44
N VAL A 293 4.08 33.35 10.64
CA VAL A 293 5.09 33.20 11.71
C VAL A 293 5.01 31.81 12.33
N ARG A 294 6.11 31.33 12.92
CA ARG A 294 6.11 30.06 13.67
C ARG A 294 5.53 30.28 15.06
N ASN A 295 4.80 29.30 15.58
CA ASN A 295 4.39 29.25 16.98
C ASN A 295 4.49 27.82 17.51
N ALA A 296 4.44 27.66 18.83
CA ALA A 296 4.49 26.35 19.48
C ALA A 296 3.11 25.70 19.67
N GLU A 297 2.03 26.28 19.13
CA GLU A 297 0.70 25.69 19.26
C GLU A 297 0.61 24.36 18.49
N GLY A 298 -0.21 23.42 18.96
CA GLY A 298 -0.37 22.10 18.35
C GLY A 298 -1.26 22.04 17.10
N THR A 299 -1.72 23.17 16.56
CA THR A 299 -2.63 23.22 15.40
C THR A 299 -1.89 23.10 14.06
N GLU A 300 -2.56 22.54 13.04
CA GLU A 300 -2.04 22.56 11.69
C GLU A 300 -2.09 23.98 11.09
N PRO A 301 -1.24 24.33 10.09
CA PRO A 301 -1.30 25.63 9.45
C PRO A 301 -2.48 25.71 8.50
N VAL A 302 -3.22 26.82 8.53
CA VAL A 302 -4.28 27.10 7.54
C VAL A 302 -3.66 27.49 6.19
N SER A 303 -4.21 27.00 5.07
CA SER A 303 -3.79 27.44 3.74
C SER A 303 -4.47 28.77 3.39
N PHE A 304 -3.70 29.84 3.17
CA PHE A 304 -4.31 31.15 2.85
C PHE A 304 -5.21 31.10 1.61
N GLY A 305 -4.85 30.28 0.61
CA GLY A 305 -5.66 30.10 -0.59
C GLY A 305 -7.04 29.49 -0.33
N SER A 306 -7.17 28.59 0.66
CA SER A 306 -8.46 27.97 0.99
C SER A 306 -9.39 28.90 1.79
N ILE A 307 -8.83 29.92 2.46
CA ILE A 307 -9.58 30.79 3.37
C ILE A 307 -9.77 32.23 2.92
N GLN A 308 -9.01 32.71 1.93
CA GLN A 308 -9.06 34.12 1.51
C GLN A 308 -10.44 34.56 0.96
N HIS A 309 -11.31 33.60 0.67
CA HIS A 309 -12.69 33.81 0.22
C HIS A 309 -13.74 33.59 1.32
N LYS A 310 -13.35 32.98 2.45
CA LYS A 310 -14.26 32.70 3.56
C LYS A 310 -14.45 33.96 4.40
N PRO A 311 -15.71 34.37 4.67
CA PRO A 311 -15.97 35.45 5.61
C PRO A 311 -15.58 35.05 7.03
N VAL A 312 -15.10 36.01 7.81
CA VAL A 312 -14.81 35.83 9.23
C VAL A 312 -16.13 35.67 10.02
N LYS A 313 -16.21 34.64 10.87
CA LYS A 313 -17.38 34.36 11.72
C LYS A 313 -17.42 35.28 12.95
N THR A 314 -16.27 35.52 13.58
CA THR A 314 -16.11 36.32 14.80
C THR A 314 -14.98 37.32 14.66
N ALA A 315 -15.11 38.50 15.28
CA ALA A 315 -14.12 39.58 15.13
C ALA A 315 -12.72 39.10 15.51
N LEU A 316 -11.73 39.37 14.65
CA LEU A 316 -10.33 38.99 14.88
C LEU A 316 -9.52 40.21 15.28
N ILE A 317 -8.70 40.06 16.32
CA ILE A 317 -7.81 41.11 16.82
C ILE A 317 -6.35 40.81 16.46
N PRO A 318 -5.48 41.83 16.37
CA PRO A 318 -4.04 41.63 16.20
C PRO A 318 -3.48 40.71 17.29
N GLY A 319 -2.65 39.75 16.90
CA GLY A 319 -2.09 38.76 17.79
C GLY A 319 -2.71 37.37 17.65
N THR A 320 -3.98 37.29 17.25
CA THR A 320 -4.70 36.02 17.11
C THR A 320 -4.08 35.13 16.04
N PHE A 321 -3.87 33.85 16.37
CA PHE A 321 -3.57 32.83 15.38
C PHE A 321 -4.86 32.36 14.72
N LEU A 322 -4.92 32.47 13.40
CA LEU A 322 -6.11 32.14 12.66
C LEU A 322 -6.36 30.63 12.67
N ARG A 323 -7.62 30.25 12.87
CA ARG A 323 -8.15 28.89 12.79
C ARG A 323 -9.34 28.87 11.84
N GLU A 324 -9.66 27.71 11.27
CA GLU A 324 -10.86 27.52 10.45
C GLU A 324 -12.14 27.77 11.26
N SER A 325 -12.10 27.59 12.59
CA SER A 325 -13.22 27.89 13.49
C SER A 325 -13.57 29.38 13.58
N HIS A 326 -12.62 30.26 13.23
CA HIS A 326 -12.86 31.70 13.13
C HIS A 326 -13.56 32.11 11.83
N LEU A 327 -13.75 31.19 10.89
CA LEU A 327 -14.29 31.43 9.57
C LEU A 327 -15.71 30.86 9.46
N ARG A 328 -16.50 31.40 8.53
CA ARG A 328 -17.76 30.78 8.14
C ARG A 328 -17.44 29.57 7.27
N ASN A 329 -17.98 28.42 7.66
CA ASN A 329 -17.87 27.16 6.94
C ASN A 329 -19.28 26.72 6.56
N GLU A 330 -19.48 26.48 5.26
CA GLU A 330 -20.73 25.92 4.74
C GLU A 330 -20.61 24.40 4.81
N VAL A 331 -21.33 23.79 5.77
CA VAL A 331 -21.25 22.35 6.06
C VAL A 331 -22.39 21.61 5.37
N GLY A 332 -22.05 20.55 4.65
CA GLY A 332 -23.00 19.62 4.06
C GLY A 332 -22.86 18.21 4.64
N VAL A 333 -23.95 17.58 5.08
CA VAL A 333 -23.97 16.16 5.45
C VAL A 333 -24.28 15.34 4.21
N PHE A 334 -23.24 14.75 3.63
CA PHE A 334 -23.29 13.88 2.46
C PHE A 334 -23.67 12.46 2.91
N VAL A 335 -24.95 12.11 2.77
CA VAL A 335 -25.47 10.76 3.05
C VAL A 335 -25.50 9.97 1.75
N ASN A 336 -24.69 8.91 1.64
CA ASN A 336 -24.58 8.13 0.42
C ASN A 336 -25.14 6.71 0.56
N ALA A 337 -26.06 6.30 -0.32
CA ALA A 337 -26.59 4.94 -0.36
C ALA A 337 -26.85 4.44 -1.80
N ARG A 338 -26.76 3.12 -1.98
CA ARG A 338 -27.14 2.36 -3.18
C ARG A 338 -27.87 1.08 -2.78
N LEU A 339 -28.63 0.48 -3.69
CA LEU A 339 -29.38 -0.75 -3.43
C LEU A 339 -28.57 -2.03 -3.64
N HIS A 340 -27.46 -1.95 -4.36
CA HIS A 340 -26.59 -3.10 -4.59
C HIS A 340 -25.95 -3.55 -3.27
N SER A 341 -26.41 -4.68 -2.74
CA SER A 341 -25.89 -5.34 -1.54
C SER A 341 -26.03 -6.84 -1.71
N THR A 342 -24.92 -7.57 -1.53
CA THR A 342 -24.89 -9.04 -1.65
C THR A 342 -25.34 -9.73 -0.36
N ARG A 343 -25.11 -9.10 0.80
CA ARG A 343 -25.35 -9.68 2.13
C ARG A 343 -26.79 -9.49 2.60
N LEU A 344 -27.30 -8.28 2.46
CA LEU A 344 -28.68 -7.92 2.76
C LEU A 344 -29.24 -7.12 1.58
N PRO A 345 -29.88 -7.79 0.61
CA PRO A 345 -30.37 -7.15 -0.60
C PRO A 345 -31.36 -6.01 -0.32
N ARG A 346 -31.21 -4.89 -1.03
CA ARG A 346 -32.08 -3.70 -0.94
C ARG A 346 -32.26 -3.18 0.49
N LYS A 347 -31.24 -3.33 1.34
CA LYS A 347 -31.26 -2.97 2.77
C LYS A 347 -31.76 -1.56 3.07
N ALA A 348 -31.40 -0.58 2.23
CA ALA A 348 -31.82 0.82 2.34
C ALA A 348 -33.35 1.04 2.18
N LEU A 349 -34.08 0.10 1.58
CA LEU A 349 -35.53 0.17 1.35
C LEU A 349 -36.33 -0.79 2.25
N LYS A 350 -35.69 -1.49 3.20
CA LYS A 350 -36.43 -2.37 4.11
C LYS A 350 -37.35 -1.53 5.01
N PRO A 351 -38.64 -1.89 5.15
CA PRO A 351 -39.55 -1.22 6.09
C PRO A 351 -38.99 -1.32 7.51
N PHE A 352 -38.86 -0.20 8.21
CA PHE A 352 -38.10 -0.13 9.46
C PHE A 352 -38.94 0.35 10.63
N TYR A 353 -39.26 1.64 10.72
CA TYR A 353 -39.98 2.21 11.85
C TYR A 353 -40.99 3.27 11.40
N GLY A 354 -42.19 3.26 11.98
CA GLY A 354 -43.20 4.29 11.71
C GLY A 354 -43.64 4.38 10.24
N GLY A 355 -43.56 3.27 9.50
CA GLY A 355 -43.86 3.22 8.05
C GLY A 355 -42.72 3.69 7.14
N MET A 356 -41.60 4.17 7.70
CA MET A 356 -40.42 4.56 6.95
C MET A 356 -39.55 3.34 6.62
N THR A 357 -38.84 3.42 5.51
CA THR A 357 -37.69 2.58 5.19
C THR A 357 -36.47 2.93 6.07
N THR A 358 -35.44 2.08 6.08
CA THR A 358 -34.19 2.34 6.81
C THR A 358 -33.52 3.64 6.37
N ILE A 359 -33.47 3.94 5.07
CA ILE A 359 -32.87 5.20 4.59
C ILE A 359 -33.71 6.42 4.93
N GLU A 360 -35.04 6.32 4.84
CA GLU A 360 -35.95 7.39 5.27
C GLU A 360 -35.80 7.66 6.77
N TYR A 361 -35.63 6.61 7.58
CA TYR A 361 -35.36 6.74 9.00
C TYR A 361 -34.05 7.48 9.28
N LEU A 362 -32.94 7.11 8.61
CA LEU A 362 -31.65 7.80 8.74
C LEU A 362 -31.77 9.29 8.38
N LEU A 363 -32.37 9.60 7.22
CA LEU A 363 -32.57 10.99 6.78
C LEU A 363 -33.47 11.77 7.76
N LYS A 364 -34.55 11.14 8.24
CA LYS A 364 -35.46 11.75 9.20
C LYS A 364 -34.78 11.99 10.54
N ARG A 365 -33.94 11.05 11.00
CA ARG A 365 -33.15 11.15 12.22
C ARG A 365 -32.19 12.35 12.13
N LEU A 366 -31.38 12.44 11.07
CA LEU A 366 -30.43 13.54 10.89
C LEU A 366 -31.13 14.91 10.79
N THR A 367 -32.23 15.00 10.05
CA THR A 367 -33.03 16.26 9.95
C THR A 367 -33.79 16.62 11.23
N SER A 368 -33.97 15.66 12.15
CA SER A 368 -34.64 15.89 13.44
C SER A 368 -33.67 16.15 14.59
N TYR A 369 -32.36 16.10 14.34
CA TYR A 369 -31.35 16.47 15.33
C TYR A 369 -31.45 17.99 15.61
N SER A 370 -31.39 18.37 16.88
CA SER A 370 -31.60 19.76 17.31
C SER A 370 -30.34 20.64 17.26
N GLY A 371 -29.16 20.03 17.13
CA GLY A 371 -27.89 20.74 16.95
C GLY A 371 -27.63 21.13 15.50
N ASP A 372 -26.51 21.82 15.25
CA ASP A 372 -26.14 22.31 13.92
C ASP A 372 -25.04 21.45 13.29
N ILE A 373 -25.46 20.51 12.44
CA ILE A 373 -24.58 19.61 11.69
C ILE A 373 -24.45 20.00 10.21
N GLY A 374 -25.06 21.12 9.80
CA GLY A 374 -25.13 21.57 8.41
C GLY A 374 -26.30 20.99 7.62
N ARG A 375 -26.30 21.26 6.30
CA ARG A 375 -27.40 20.87 5.39
C ARG A 375 -27.26 19.41 4.99
N ILE A 376 -28.29 18.61 5.21
CA ILE A 376 -28.31 17.21 4.76
C ILE A 376 -28.59 17.15 3.25
N VAL A 377 -27.78 16.37 2.53
CA VAL A 377 -27.95 16.07 1.11
C VAL A 377 -27.79 14.56 0.91
N PHE A 378 -28.81 13.95 0.30
CA PHE A 378 -28.79 12.55 -0.03
C PHE A 378 -28.16 12.31 -1.42
N ALA A 379 -27.21 11.40 -1.51
CA ALA A 379 -26.56 11.03 -2.77
C ALA A 379 -26.78 9.56 -3.08
N THR A 380 -27.16 9.28 -4.33
CA THR A 380 -27.28 7.92 -4.84
C THR A 380 -26.73 7.82 -6.26
N SER A 381 -26.82 6.66 -6.90
CA SER A 381 -26.29 6.48 -8.25
C SER A 381 -27.32 6.88 -9.33
N THR A 382 -26.83 7.04 -10.55
CA THR A 382 -27.66 7.17 -11.75
C THR A 382 -28.25 5.84 -12.23
N GLU A 383 -27.91 4.70 -11.60
CA GLU A 383 -28.47 3.40 -11.95
C GLU A 383 -29.98 3.36 -11.67
N GLU A 384 -30.74 2.74 -12.58
CA GLU A 384 -32.19 2.76 -12.50
C GLU A 384 -32.72 1.97 -11.30
N GLU A 385 -31.98 0.94 -10.86
CA GLU A 385 -32.34 0.21 -9.64
C GLU A 385 -32.38 1.12 -8.40
N ASP A 386 -31.54 2.16 -8.35
CA ASP A 386 -31.43 3.11 -7.24
C ASP A 386 -32.49 4.23 -7.30
N ALA A 387 -33.27 4.34 -8.39
CA ALA A 387 -34.28 5.38 -8.55
C ALA A 387 -35.27 5.51 -7.36
N PRO A 388 -35.75 4.42 -6.72
CA PRO A 388 -36.64 4.53 -5.56
C PRO A 388 -36.03 5.24 -4.34
N LEU A 389 -34.69 5.26 -4.21
CA LEU A 389 -34.01 5.98 -3.11
C LEU A 389 -34.20 7.50 -3.22
N VAL A 390 -34.42 8.01 -4.43
CA VAL A 390 -34.74 9.44 -4.62
C VAL A 390 -36.11 9.78 -4.06
N ASP A 391 -37.08 8.87 -4.20
CA ASP A 391 -38.42 9.06 -3.64
C ASP A 391 -38.37 9.09 -2.11
N CYS A 392 -37.53 8.26 -1.50
CA CYS A 392 -37.25 8.32 -0.06
C CYS A 392 -36.74 9.70 0.37
N ALA A 393 -35.78 10.29 -0.35
CA ALA A 393 -35.30 11.64 -0.05
C ALA A 393 -36.40 12.71 -0.20
N ARG A 394 -37.21 12.61 -1.25
CA ARG A 394 -38.37 13.50 -1.47
C ARG A 394 -39.41 13.40 -0.36
N ASN A 395 -39.72 12.18 0.11
CA ASN A 395 -40.68 11.93 1.18
C ASN A 395 -40.27 12.61 2.50
N ILE A 396 -38.97 12.63 2.80
CA ILE A 396 -38.44 13.30 3.99
C ILE A 396 -38.26 14.81 3.77
N GLY A 397 -38.13 15.26 2.52
CA GLY A 397 -37.89 16.67 2.16
C GLY A 397 -36.40 17.04 2.20
N VAL A 398 -35.52 16.11 1.85
CA VAL A 398 -34.07 16.30 1.78
C VAL A 398 -33.64 16.49 0.32
N ASP A 399 -32.72 17.43 0.07
CA ASP A 399 -32.13 17.60 -1.26
C ASP A 399 -31.37 16.34 -1.68
N PHE A 400 -31.35 16.05 -2.98
CA PHE A 400 -30.65 14.86 -3.47
C PHE A 400 -29.84 15.11 -4.73
N LEU A 401 -28.86 14.23 -4.95
CA LEU A 401 -28.05 14.15 -6.15
C LEU A 401 -27.92 12.70 -6.61
N ARG A 402 -28.03 12.47 -7.92
CA ARG A 402 -27.66 11.19 -8.55
C ARG A 402 -26.36 11.38 -9.32
N GLY A 403 -25.41 10.47 -9.16
CA GLY A 403 -24.13 10.51 -9.88
C GLY A 403 -23.54 9.13 -10.13
N ASP A 404 -22.24 9.06 -10.36
CA ASP A 404 -21.56 7.82 -10.73
C ASP A 404 -21.71 6.72 -9.64
N PRO A 405 -22.03 5.47 -10.01
CA PRO A 405 -22.22 4.40 -9.04
C PRO A 405 -20.97 4.09 -8.20
N LEU A 406 -19.77 4.21 -8.77
CA LEU A 406 -18.51 3.79 -8.15
C LEU A 406 -17.59 4.97 -7.77
N ASP A 407 -17.65 6.09 -8.50
CA ASP A 407 -16.86 7.29 -8.19
C ASP A 407 -17.55 8.15 -7.11
N ILE A 408 -17.41 7.73 -5.85
CA ILE A 408 -17.97 8.41 -4.68
C ILE A 408 -17.36 9.80 -4.50
N MET A 409 -16.06 9.94 -4.75
CA MET A 409 -15.39 11.24 -4.66
C MET A 409 -15.96 12.25 -5.66
N LEU A 410 -16.24 11.82 -6.90
CA LEU A 410 -16.90 12.67 -7.88
C LEU A 410 -18.30 13.06 -7.42
N ARG A 411 -19.09 12.14 -6.86
CA ARG A 411 -20.40 12.48 -6.31
C ARG A 411 -20.32 13.50 -5.18
N MET A 412 -19.34 13.37 -4.29
CA MET A 412 -19.08 14.36 -3.25
C MET A 412 -18.73 15.73 -3.86
N LEU A 413 -17.87 15.77 -4.88
CA LEU A 413 -17.50 17.01 -5.58
C LEU A 413 -18.69 17.66 -6.29
N GLN A 414 -19.57 16.86 -6.90
CA GLN A 414 -20.80 17.36 -7.52
C GLN A 414 -21.73 17.99 -6.48
N VAL A 415 -21.89 17.37 -5.31
CA VAL A 415 -22.64 17.93 -4.17
C VAL A 415 -21.99 19.24 -3.69
N VAL A 416 -20.66 19.27 -3.57
CA VAL A 416 -19.92 20.49 -3.20
C VAL A 416 -20.17 21.62 -4.18
N ASP A 417 -20.10 21.36 -5.48
CA ASP A 417 -20.25 22.39 -6.50
C ASP A 417 -21.70 22.87 -6.63
N GLN A 418 -22.68 21.98 -6.45
CA GLN A 418 -24.10 22.34 -6.50
C GLN A 418 -24.56 23.18 -5.30
N PHE A 419 -24.08 22.86 -4.09
CA PHE A 419 -24.56 23.48 -2.85
C PHE A 419 -23.57 24.47 -2.22
N GLY A 420 -22.35 24.58 -2.73
CA GLY A 420 -21.35 25.54 -2.28
C GLY A 420 -20.68 25.18 -0.95
N PHE A 421 -20.62 23.90 -0.59
CA PHE A 421 -20.06 23.46 0.69
C PHE A 421 -18.53 23.64 0.75
N THR A 422 -18.05 24.14 1.89
CA THR A 422 -16.61 24.21 2.19
C THR A 422 -16.14 23.00 2.97
N THR A 423 -17.06 22.28 3.61
CA THR A 423 -16.78 21.11 4.44
C THR A 423 -17.90 20.10 4.28
N LEU A 424 -17.54 18.81 4.17
CA LEU A 424 -18.50 17.71 4.14
C LEU A 424 -18.39 16.87 5.41
N VAL A 425 -19.55 16.43 5.90
CA VAL A 425 -19.68 15.29 6.81
C VAL A 425 -20.08 14.10 5.94
N ARG A 426 -19.25 13.06 5.85
CA ARG A 426 -19.59 11.83 5.13
C ARG A 426 -20.29 10.87 6.09
N VAL A 427 -21.45 10.39 5.66
CA VAL A 427 -22.27 9.38 6.36
C VAL A 427 -22.64 8.31 5.35
N THR A 428 -22.43 7.04 5.68
CA THR A 428 -22.88 5.95 4.83
C THR A 428 -24.34 5.63 5.11
N GLY A 429 -25.08 5.18 4.09
CA GLY A 429 -26.49 4.82 4.23
C GLY A 429 -26.75 3.64 5.18
N ASP A 430 -25.69 2.96 5.61
CA ASP A 430 -25.74 1.82 6.51
C ASP A 430 -25.56 2.22 7.98
N ASP A 431 -25.10 3.45 8.24
CA ASP A 431 -24.87 4.02 9.56
C ASP A 431 -26.16 4.64 10.12
N ILE A 432 -27.22 3.82 10.20
CA ILE A 432 -28.59 4.26 10.53
C ILE A 432 -28.66 5.03 11.85
N LEU A 433 -27.77 4.69 12.79
CA LEU A 433 -27.72 5.25 14.14
C LEU A 433 -26.52 6.18 14.35
N VAL A 434 -25.95 6.75 13.28
CA VAL A 434 -24.90 7.78 13.35
C VAL A 434 -25.25 8.87 14.38
N SER A 435 -24.26 9.30 15.15
CA SER A 435 -24.44 10.30 16.22
C SER A 435 -24.27 11.72 15.70
N GLY A 436 -25.38 12.48 15.66
CA GLY A 436 -25.38 13.92 15.45
C GLY A 436 -24.55 14.66 16.50
N GLU A 437 -24.55 14.21 17.76
CA GLU A 437 -23.72 14.79 18.82
C GLU A 437 -22.23 14.68 18.51
N TYR A 438 -21.80 13.58 17.91
CA TYR A 438 -20.40 13.39 17.53
C TYR A 438 -20.04 14.00 16.17
N ILE A 439 -20.99 14.17 15.25
CA ILE A 439 -20.81 15.01 14.06
C ILE A 439 -20.47 16.45 14.48
N GLU A 440 -21.25 17.04 15.39
CA GLU A 440 -21.01 18.41 15.88
C GLU A 440 -19.65 18.54 16.58
N LYS A 441 -19.32 17.62 17.50
CA LYS A 441 -18.00 17.56 18.15
C LYS A 441 -16.86 17.40 17.15
N ALA A 442 -17.03 16.56 16.12
CA ALA A 442 -16.01 16.32 15.11
C ALA A 442 -15.78 17.55 14.22
N LEU A 443 -16.84 18.30 13.88
CA LEU A 443 -16.72 19.58 13.17
C LEU A 443 -15.95 20.61 13.99
N GLU A 444 -16.27 20.77 15.28
CA GLU A 444 -15.52 21.64 16.19
C GLU A 444 -14.04 21.23 16.25
N TYR A 445 -13.78 19.94 16.47
CA TYR A 445 -12.43 19.38 16.52
C TYR A 445 -11.63 19.66 15.24
N HIS A 446 -12.27 19.47 14.08
CA HIS A 446 -11.72 19.69 12.75
C HIS A 446 -11.33 21.16 12.54
N PHE A 447 -12.24 22.09 12.84
CA PHE A 447 -12.03 23.51 12.62
C PHE A 447 -11.03 24.14 13.60
N GLU A 448 -11.02 23.70 14.86
CA GLU A 448 -10.05 24.19 15.85
C GLU A 448 -8.61 23.77 15.55
N ARG A 449 -8.43 22.64 14.87
CA ARG A 449 -7.11 22.09 14.54
C ARG A 449 -6.66 22.38 13.10
N ASN A 450 -7.50 22.99 12.27
CA ASN A 450 -7.24 23.27 10.85
C ASN A 450 -6.96 22.01 10.03
N LEU A 451 -7.72 20.95 10.33
CA LEU A 451 -7.60 19.66 9.65
C LEU A 451 -8.27 19.72 8.27
N GLU A 452 -7.87 18.80 7.41
CA GLU A 452 -8.47 18.54 6.10
C GLU A 452 -9.26 17.23 6.11
N TYR A 453 -8.95 16.31 7.04
CA TYR A 453 -9.67 15.07 7.26
C TYR A 453 -9.71 14.73 8.76
N THR A 454 -10.90 14.47 9.30
CA THR A 454 -11.07 14.01 10.69
C THR A 454 -11.94 12.77 10.69
N ARG A 455 -11.51 11.74 11.42
CA ARG A 455 -12.35 10.59 11.77
C ARG A 455 -12.53 10.49 13.28
N ILE A 456 -13.53 9.73 13.69
CA ILE A 456 -13.79 9.41 15.09
C ILE A 456 -13.21 8.03 15.39
N ALA A 457 -12.77 7.82 16.62
CA ALA A 457 -12.44 6.49 17.12
C ALA A 457 -13.06 6.26 18.49
N GLY A 458 -13.45 5.01 18.73
CA GLY A 458 -13.88 4.52 20.02
C GLY A 458 -15.40 4.43 20.17
N LEU A 459 -16.21 4.96 19.24
CA LEU A 459 -17.65 4.71 19.27
C LEU A 459 -17.97 3.30 18.77
N ALA A 460 -19.24 2.90 18.89
CA ALA A 460 -19.73 1.73 18.16
C ALA A 460 -19.56 1.96 16.64
N TYR A 461 -19.08 0.95 15.92
CA TYR A 461 -18.87 1.04 14.48
C TYR A 461 -20.19 1.31 13.77
N GLY A 462 -20.29 2.38 12.98
CA GLY A 462 -21.55 2.86 12.39
C GLY A 462 -22.30 3.93 13.21
N ALA A 463 -21.77 4.32 14.38
CA ALA A 463 -22.16 5.56 15.07
C ALA A 463 -21.25 6.76 14.71
N GLU A 464 -20.19 6.51 13.95
CA GLU A 464 -19.12 7.44 13.59
C GLU A 464 -19.42 8.20 12.28
N CYS A 465 -18.64 9.25 12.02
CA CYS A 465 -18.67 9.99 10.76
C CYS A 465 -17.26 10.45 10.41
N GLU A 466 -17.12 11.02 9.21
CA GLU A 466 -15.88 11.62 8.74
C GLU A 466 -16.12 13.08 8.32
N ILE A 467 -15.17 13.95 8.65
CA ILE A 467 -15.19 15.37 8.25
C ILE A 467 -14.13 15.59 7.19
N ILE A 468 -14.50 16.20 6.06
CA ILE A 468 -13.65 16.34 4.87
C ILE A 468 -13.67 17.80 4.41
N ASP A 469 -12.50 18.42 4.32
CA ASP A 469 -12.32 19.74 3.70
C ASP A 469 -12.45 19.62 2.17
N THR A 470 -13.33 20.42 1.57
CA THR A 470 -13.66 20.26 0.14
C THR A 470 -12.56 20.81 -0.76
N SER A 471 -11.73 21.73 -0.24
CA SER A 471 -10.58 22.23 -0.98
C SER A 471 -9.50 21.15 -1.11
N MET A 472 -9.31 20.32 -0.08
CA MET A 472 -8.44 19.14 -0.13
C MET A 472 -8.98 18.12 -1.13
N LEU A 473 -10.28 17.81 -1.08
CA LEU A 473 -10.90 16.87 -2.01
C LEU A 473 -10.69 17.28 -3.48
N LYS A 474 -10.89 18.57 -3.79
CA LYS A 474 -10.64 19.16 -5.12
C LYS A 474 -9.18 19.07 -5.56
N ARG A 475 -8.22 19.15 -4.62
CA ARG A 475 -6.79 19.02 -4.91
C ARG A 475 -6.40 17.57 -5.23
N ILE A 476 -6.93 16.60 -4.50
CA ILE A 476 -6.49 15.20 -4.64
C ILE A 476 -7.20 14.46 -5.77
N TYR A 477 -8.46 14.78 -6.06
CA TYR A 477 -9.27 14.03 -7.03
C TYR A 477 -8.65 13.90 -8.44
N PRO A 478 -8.04 14.95 -9.04
CA PRO A 478 -7.40 14.83 -10.36
C PRO A 478 -6.24 13.83 -10.40
N HIS A 479 -5.69 13.46 -9.24
CA HIS A 479 -4.54 12.58 -9.13
C HIS A 479 -4.90 11.13 -8.80
N VAL A 480 -6.16 10.83 -8.46
CA VAL A 480 -6.58 9.45 -8.12
C VAL A 480 -6.53 8.57 -9.38
N VAL A 481 -5.76 7.47 -9.32
CA VAL A 481 -5.61 6.53 -10.43
C VAL A 481 -6.89 5.71 -10.62
N HIS A 482 -7.36 5.05 -9.56
CA HIS A 482 -8.53 4.18 -9.61
C HIS A 482 -9.75 4.85 -8.97
N LYS A 483 -10.44 5.65 -9.79
CA LYS A 483 -11.64 6.39 -9.35
C LYS A 483 -12.79 5.52 -8.83
N LYS A 484 -12.83 4.25 -9.25
CA LYS A 484 -13.86 3.28 -8.83
C LYS A 484 -13.71 2.81 -7.39
N ASP A 485 -12.52 2.96 -6.80
CA ASP A 485 -12.21 2.50 -5.45
C ASP A 485 -12.34 3.62 -4.41
N THR A 486 -12.85 4.78 -4.83
CA THR A 486 -13.01 5.97 -3.98
C THR A 486 -14.05 5.81 -2.88
N GLU A 487 -14.82 4.72 -2.89
CA GLU A 487 -15.62 4.26 -1.74
C GLU A 487 -14.76 4.00 -0.49
N TYR A 488 -13.49 3.63 -0.68
CA TYR A 488 -12.52 3.32 0.38
C TYR A 488 -11.50 4.44 0.62
N LEU A 489 -11.82 5.66 0.19
CA LEU A 489 -10.98 6.86 0.36
C LEU A 489 -10.46 7.04 1.80
N THR A 490 -11.20 6.61 2.81
CA THR A 490 -10.78 6.60 4.22
C THR A 490 -9.39 5.99 4.43
N TRP A 491 -9.09 4.86 3.76
CA TRP A 491 -7.81 4.18 3.90
C TRP A 491 -6.65 4.96 3.29
N PHE A 492 -6.94 5.88 2.39
CA PHE A 492 -5.97 6.77 1.79
C PHE A 492 -5.73 8.03 2.64
N LEU A 493 -6.81 8.67 3.09
CA LEU A 493 -6.75 9.94 3.82
C LEU A 493 -6.18 9.82 5.23
N ASP A 494 -6.29 8.64 5.86
CA ASP A 494 -5.74 8.35 7.19
C ASP A 494 -4.18 8.33 7.22
N GLY A 495 -3.52 8.46 6.07
CA GLY A 495 -2.06 8.59 5.98
C GLY A 495 -1.59 10.02 6.29
N SER A 496 -0.76 10.19 7.33
CA SER A 496 -0.24 11.49 7.82
C SER A 496 0.50 12.34 6.78
N GLY A 497 0.92 11.77 5.64
CA GLY A 497 1.53 12.53 4.57
C GLY A 497 0.53 13.16 3.61
N VAL A 498 -0.62 12.53 3.36
CA VAL A 498 -1.53 12.88 2.24
C VAL A 498 -2.22 14.22 2.48
N CYS A 499 -2.77 14.40 3.67
CA CYS A 499 -3.47 15.61 4.08
C CYS A 499 -3.28 15.88 5.57
N LYS A 500 -3.73 17.03 6.04
CA LYS A 500 -3.78 17.34 7.48
C LYS A 500 -4.86 16.50 8.13
N THR A 501 -4.48 15.42 8.79
CA THR A 501 -5.44 14.50 9.40
C THR A 501 -5.17 14.28 10.87
N ASP A 502 -6.24 13.99 11.61
CA ASP A 502 -6.18 13.55 13.00
C ASP A 502 -7.43 12.71 13.34
N ILE A 503 -7.35 11.96 14.43
CA ILE A 503 -8.40 11.08 14.93
C ILE A 503 -8.96 11.66 16.22
N MET A 504 -10.22 12.06 16.21
CA MET A 504 -10.91 12.48 17.42
C MET A 504 -11.33 11.26 18.24
N GLN A 505 -10.76 11.12 19.44
CA GLN A 505 -11.15 10.09 20.39
C GLN A 505 -12.50 10.40 21.03
N ALA A 506 -13.38 9.41 21.07
CA ALA A 506 -14.63 9.50 21.80
C ALA A 506 -14.38 9.62 23.31
N ARG A 507 -15.30 10.29 24.00
CA ARG A 507 -15.27 10.39 25.47
C ARG A 507 -15.39 9.00 26.09
N GLN A 508 -14.72 8.78 27.21
CA GLN A 508 -14.63 7.47 27.83
C GLN A 508 -16.00 6.84 28.10
N GLU A 509 -16.97 7.64 28.55
CA GLU A 509 -18.35 7.19 28.80
C GLU A 509 -19.09 6.70 27.56
N ASP A 510 -18.74 7.23 26.38
CA ASP A 510 -19.36 6.91 25.10
C ASP A 510 -18.62 5.80 24.33
N GLN A 511 -17.46 5.36 24.82
CA GLN A 511 -16.62 4.41 24.09
C GLN A 511 -17.24 3.01 24.08
N ARG A 512 -17.54 2.48 22.88
CA ARG A 512 -18.12 1.15 22.65
C ARG A 512 -17.52 0.51 21.39
N PRO A 513 -16.18 0.41 21.26
CA PRO A 513 -15.53 -0.06 20.03
C PRO A 513 -15.85 -1.52 19.66
N ASP A 514 -16.30 -2.31 20.64
CA ASP A 514 -16.66 -3.71 20.46
C ASP A 514 -18.05 -3.91 19.84
N TYR A 515 -18.86 -2.84 19.73
CA TYR A 515 -20.20 -2.89 19.17
C TYR A 515 -20.20 -2.45 17.69
N ARG A 516 -21.06 -3.09 16.90
CA ARG A 516 -21.31 -2.75 15.50
C ARG A 516 -22.78 -2.40 15.29
N LEU A 517 -23.00 -1.24 14.69
CA LEU A 517 -24.25 -0.59 14.33
C LEU A 517 -24.25 -0.18 12.84
N THR A 518 -23.73 -1.05 11.97
CA THR A 518 -23.84 -0.90 10.51
C THR A 518 -24.86 -1.89 9.96
N LEU A 519 -25.72 -1.47 9.05
CA LEU A 519 -26.74 -2.33 8.45
C LEU A 519 -26.13 -3.19 7.33
N ASP A 520 -25.69 -4.42 7.60
CA ASP A 520 -25.14 -5.31 6.56
C ASP A 520 -25.81 -6.68 6.48
N TYR A 521 -26.31 -7.16 7.62
CA TYR A 521 -26.93 -8.46 7.79
C TYR A 521 -28.32 -8.33 8.41
N GLN A 522 -29.09 -9.41 8.37
CA GLN A 522 -30.45 -9.43 8.89
C GLN A 522 -30.46 -9.25 10.42
N GLU A 523 -29.44 -9.77 11.09
CA GLU A 523 -29.20 -9.61 12.53
C GLU A 523 -28.97 -8.13 12.90
N ASP A 524 -28.22 -7.39 12.08
CA ASP A 524 -28.00 -5.95 12.28
C ASP A 524 -29.33 -5.19 12.18
N PHE A 525 -30.14 -5.54 11.16
CA PHE A 525 -31.47 -4.95 10.95
C PHE A 525 -32.39 -5.22 12.15
N ASP A 526 -32.44 -6.46 12.64
CA ASP A 526 -33.31 -6.84 13.75
C ASP A 526 -32.89 -6.17 15.06
N LEU A 527 -31.58 -6.07 15.32
CA LEU A 527 -31.04 -5.33 16.46
C LEU A 527 -31.41 -3.84 16.40
N MET A 528 -31.16 -3.18 15.27
CA MET A 528 -31.48 -1.76 15.10
C MET A 528 -32.98 -1.50 15.24
N ARG A 529 -33.83 -2.37 14.68
CA ARG A 529 -35.28 -2.23 14.78
C ARG A 529 -35.73 -2.34 16.23
N ASP A 530 -35.28 -3.35 16.97
CA ASP A 530 -35.63 -3.53 18.38
C ASP A 530 -35.17 -2.33 19.23
N LEU A 531 -33.93 -1.87 19.03
CA LEU A 531 -33.42 -0.65 19.68
C LEU A 531 -34.36 0.54 19.44
N VAL A 532 -34.70 0.79 18.19
CA VAL A 532 -35.52 1.92 17.75
C VAL A 532 -36.94 1.82 18.31
N GLU A 533 -37.57 0.64 18.25
CA GLU A 533 -38.90 0.37 18.82
C GLU A 533 -38.95 0.56 20.33
N GLN A 534 -37.88 0.21 21.06
CA GLN A 534 -37.81 0.39 22.50
C GLN A 534 -37.48 1.83 22.94
N CYS A 535 -36.79 2.60 22.10
CA CYS A 535 -36.35 3.96 22.42
C CYS A 535 -37.38 5.02 22.03
N HIS A 536 -38.03 4.90 20.87
CA HIS A 536 -38.96 5.93 20.39
C HIS A 536 -40.12 6.28 21.35
N PRO A 537 -40.75 5.31 22.05
CA PRO A 537 -41.80 5.63 23.03
C PRO A 537 -41.32 6.48 24.21
N LYS A 538 -40.00 6.60 24.41
CA LYS A 538 -39.36 7.28 25.54
C LYS A 538 -38.81 8.66 25.18
N ILE A 539 -38.93 9.10 23.93
CA ILE A 539 -38.40 10.38 23.45
C ILE A 539 -39.52 11.29 22.94
N GLU A 540 -39.39 12.59 23.20
CA GLU A 540 -40.35 13.61 22.74
C GLU A 540 -40.03 14.08 21.32
N GLN A 541 -38.75 14.13 20.96
CA GLN A 541 -38.25 14.46 19.62
C GLN A 541 -37.89 13.17 18.89
N PHE A 542 -37.98 13.16 17.56
CA PHE A 542 -37.74 11.94 16.76
C PHE A 542 -36.30 11.40 16.87
N TYR A 543 -35.35 12.18 17.39
CA TYR A 543 -33.94 11.81 17.49
C TYR A 543 -33.64 10.99 18.76
N ILE A 544 -33.18 9.73 18.62
CA ILE A 544 -32.68 8.91 19.74
C ILE A 544 -31.25 9.35 20.08
N PRO A 545 -30.95 9.91 21.27
CA PRO A 545 -29.60 10.31 21.65
C PRO A 545 -28.63 9.14 21.77
N LEU A 546 -27.33 9.40 21.56
CA LEU A 546 -26.29 8.38 21.71
C LEU A 546 -26.29 7.75 23.11
N THR A 547 -26.62 8.52 24.15
CA THR A 547 -26.73 8.00 25.52
C THR A 547 -27.79 6.92 25.66
N MET A 548 -28.92 7.03 24.96
CA MET A 548 -29.97 6.00 24.97
C MET A 548 -29.56 4.77 24.16
N ILE A 549 -28.86 4.98 23.03
CA ILE A 549 -28.26 3.89 22.25
C ILE A 549 -27.29 3.09 23.14
N ASN A 550 -26.36 3.77 23.81
CA ASN A 550 -25.38 3.13 24.69
C ASN A 550 -26.05 2.39 25.86
N GLN A 551 -27.06 2.98 26.50
CA GLN A 551 -27.83 2.32 27.56
C GLN A 551 -28.50 1.02 27.09
N TYR A 552 -29.05 1.01 25.87
CA TYR A 552 -29.64 -0.18 25.29
C TYR A 552 -28.56 -1.26 25.00
N LEU A 553 -27.43 -0.86 24.43
CA LEU A 553 -26.31 -1.78 24.15
C LEU A 553 -25.73 -2.41 25.41
N ASP A 554 -25.57 -1.61 26.47
CA ASP A 554 -25.08 -2.07 27.77
C ASP A 554 -26.09 -3.05 28.42
N GLY A 555 -27.38 -2.88 28.16
CA GLY A 555 -28.46 -3.70 28.75
C GLY A 555 -28.78 -5.00 28.01
N THR A 556 -28.38 -5.16 26.75
CA THR A 556 -28.74 -6.33 25.91
C THR A 556 -27.73 -7.48 25.97
N HIS A 557 -26.51 -7.26 26.47
CA HIS A 557 -25.40 -8.24 26.47
C HIS A 557 -25.10 -8.88 25.09
N LEU A 558 -25.63 -8.32 24.00
CA LEU A 558 -25.39 -8.80 22.64
C LEU A 558 -24.02 -8.33 22.18
N ASN A 559 -22.99 -9.13 22.43
CA ASN A 559 -21.73 -9.05 21.70
C ASN A 559 -22.00 -9.59 20.28
N VAL A 560 -22.20 -8.72 19.31
CA VAL A 560 -21.99 -9.08 17.90
C VAL A 560 -20.50 -8.86 17.66
N PRO A 561 -19.63 -9.88 17.79
CA PRO A 561 -18.20 -9.65 17.84
C PRO A 561 -17.71 -9.15 16.48
N HIS A 562 -16.79 -8.20 16.53
CA HIS A 562 -15.94 -7.82 15.41
C HIS A 562 -14.98 -8.99 15.10
N THR A 563 -15.44 -10.08 14.46
CA THR A 563 -14.48 -11.17 14.09
C THR A 563 -13.56 -10.69 12.96
N ASP A 564 -12.42 -11.32 12.70
CA ASP A 564 -11.50 -10.88 11.62
C ASP A 564 -11.95 -11.33 10.21
N ALA A 565 -13.06 -12.07 10.12
CA ALA A 565 -13.54 -12.69 8.88
C ALA A 565 -14.27 -11.75 7.88
N TRP A 566 -14.36 -10.43 8.15
CA TRP A 566 -15.26 -9.52 7.40
C TRP A 566 -14.61 -8.64 6.34
N GLN A 567 -13.28 -8.53 6.29
CA GLN A 567 -12.59 -7.88 5.18
C GLN A 567 -12.35 -8.90 4.08
N LYS A 568 -13.34 -9.09 3.19
CA LYS A 568 -13.13 -9.79 1.91
C LYS A 568 -12.17 -9.05 0.98
N ILE A 569 -11.97 -7.76 1.25
CA ILE A 569 -11.10 -6.87 0.50
C ILE A 569 -10.07 -6.37 1.51
N SER A 570 -8.81 -6.79 1.33
CA SER A 570 -7.66 -6.30 2.09
C SER A 570 -7.39 -4.84 1.71
N ARG A 571 -6.77 -4.07 2.62
CA ARG A 571 -6.19 -2.76 2.26
C ARG A 571 -5.19 -2.86 1.11
N GLU A 572 -4.58 -4.03 0.93
CA GLU A 572 -3.65 -4.33 -0.17
C GLU A 572 -4.37 -4.54 -1.51
N ASP A 573 -5.66 -4.89 -1.50
CA ASP A 573 -6.49 -5.08 -2.70
C ASP A 573 -7.09 -3.77 -3.24
N ILE A 574 -6.94 -2.66 -2.49
CA ILE A 574 -7.53 -1.37 -2.82
C ILE A 574 -6.44 -0.40 -3.26
N ASP A 575 -6.40 -0.15 -4.56
CA ASP A 575 -5.45 0.79 -5.15
C ASP A 575 -6.09 2.17 -5.31
N VAL A 576 -6.07 2.97 -4.25
CA VAL A 576 -6.40 4.41 -4.33
C VAL A 576 -5.15 5.27 -4.52
N SER A 577 -4.09 4.72 -5.15
CA SER A 577 -2.85 5.45 -5.38
C SER A 577 -3.09 6.72 -6.18
N LEU A 578 -2.23 7.70 -5.92
CA LEU A 578 -2.16 8.89 -6.75
C LEU A 578 -1.17 8.67 -7.88
N ASN A 579 -1.55 9.04 -9.11
CA ASN A 579 -0.63 9.03 -10.22
C ASN A 579 0.43 10.10 -9.98
N TYR A 580 1.61 9.67 -9.56
CA TYR A 580 2.75 10.55 -9.34
C TYR A 580 3.60 10.74 -10.60
N GLN A 581 3.22 10.16 -11.74
CA GLN A 581 3.77 10.63 -12.99
C GLN A 581 3.28 12.06 -13.18
N PHE A 582 4.08 13.02 -12.73
CA PHE A 582 4.10 14.36 -13.27
C PHE A 582 4.44 14.22 -14.76
N GLU A 583 3.48 13.78 -15.56
CA GLU A 583 3.53 14.07 -16.98
C GLU A 583 3.56 15.59 -17.05
N ARG A 584 4.72 16.10 -17.45
CA ARG A 584 4.82 17.44 -17.99
C ARG A 584 3.78 17.53 -19.09
N ALA A 585 2.62 18.11 -18.78
CA ALA A 585 1.87 18.91 -19.73
C ALA A 585 2.75 20.12 -20.09
N ALA A 586 3.78 19.86 -20.89
CA ALA A 586 4.64 20.77 -21.65
C ALA A 586 5.89 20.00 -22.13
N ARG A 587 5.74 19.23 -23.21
CA ARG A 587 6.64 19.24 -24.37
C ARG A 587 5.93 18.67 -25.59
#